data_AF-S7X461-F1
#
_entry.id   AF-S7X461-F1
#
_cell.length_a   1.000
_cell.length_b   1.000
_cell.length_c   1.000
_cell.angle_alpha   90.00
_cell.angle_beta   90.00
_cell.angle_gamma   90.00
#
_symmetry.space_group_name_H-M   'P 1'
#
loop_
_entity.id
_entity.type
_entity.pdbx_description
1 polymer ?
#
loop_
_entity_poly.entity_id
_entity_poly.type
_entity_poly.pdbx_seq_one_letter_code
_entity_poly.pdbx_strand_id
1 'polypeptide(L)' 'MQTYIALLRGINVGGHKKVPMAELKELLSKSGLNNVKTYIQSGNVIFQSSNGDSKIHYRSIWI' A
#
# COMPACT_ATOMS: atom_id res chain seq x y z
N MET A 1 -10.89 -1.26 14.88
CA MET A 1 -9.97 -1.35 13.73
C MET A 1 -10.71 -0.87 12.49
N GLN A 2 -10.09 0.01 11.70
CA GLN A 2 -10.66 0.51 10.44
C GLN A 2 -9.92 -0.11 9.25
N THR A 3 -10.61 -0.28 8.12
CA THR A 3 -10.03 -0.81 6.88
C THR A 3 -9.63 0.36 5.97
N TYR A 4 -8.42 0.29 5.42
CA TYR A 4 -7.82 1.32 4.59
C TYR A 4 -7.35 0.75 3.26
N ILE A 5 -7.27 1.63 2.26
CA ILE A 5 -6.68 1.34 0.96
C ILE A 5 -5.50 2.30 0.74
N ALA A 6 -4.32 1.76 0.47
CA ALA A 6 -3.18 2.50 -0.04
C ALA A 6 -3.03 2.27 -1.55
N LEU A 7 -2.77 3.35 -2.29
CA LEU A 7 -2.61 3.35 -3.74
C LEU A 7 -1.20 3.83 -4.09
N LEU A 8 -0.32 2.89 -4.43
CA LEU A 8 1.03 3.19 -4.89
C LEU A 8 1.01 3.33 -6.42
N ARG A 9 1.47 4.48 -6.91
CA ARG A 9 1.44 4.82 -8.34
C ARG A 9 2.80 4.62 -9.01
N GLY A 10 2.77 4.25 -10.29
CA GLY A 10 3.96 4.19 -11.13
C GLY A 10 4.94 3.09 -10.76
N ILE A 11 4.48 2.00 -10.13
CA ILE A 11 5.28 0.79 -9.87
C ILE A 11 4.90 -0.30 -10.86
N ASN A 12 5.82 -1.23 -11.16
CA ASN A 12 5.59 -2.40 -12.02
C ASN A 12 5.03 -2.09 -13.43
N VAL A 13 5.17 -0.86 -13.91
CA VAL A 13 4.76 -0.43 -15.25
C VAL A 13 5.98 -0.38 -16.18
N GLY A 14 5.85 -0.92 -17.38
CA GLY A 14 6.94 -0.95 -18.37
C GLY A 14 8.23 -1.63 -17.91
N GLY A 15 8.17 -2.49 -16.89
CA GLY A 15 9.35 -3.11 -16.27
C GLY A 15 10.17 -2.19 -15.36
N HIS A 16 9.77 -0.93 -15.17
CA HIS A 16 10.41 0.02 -14.27
C HIS A 16 9.85 -0.08 -12.85
N LYS A 17 10.65 0.35 -11.86
CA LYS A 17 10.24 0.45 -10.44
C LYS A 17 9.58 -0.84 -9.96
N LYS A 18 10.30 -1.95 -10.12
CA LYS A 18 9.84 -3.29 -9.74
C LYS A 18 9.65 -3.35 -8.22
N VAL A 19 8.45 -3.74 -7.80
CA VAL A 19 8.09 -3.96 -6.41
C VAL A 19 7.47 -5.35 -6.31
N PRO A 20 8.19 -6.31 -5.71
CA PRO A 20 7.64 -7.61 -5.39
C PRO A 20 6.51 -7.47 -4.37
N MET A 21 5.32 -7.99 -4.72
CA MET A 21 4.13 -7.82 -3.87
C MET A 21 4.21 -8.60 -2.56
N ALA A 22 4.96 -9.70 -2.53
CA ALA A 22 5.23 -10.46 -1.31
C ALA A 22 6.06 -9.62 -0.30
N GLU A 23 7.13 -9.00 -0.76
CA GLU A 23 7.99 -8.13 0.06
C GLU A 23 7.22 -6.89 0.53
N LEU A 24 6.43 -6.27 -0.35
CA LEU A 24 5.57 -5.14 0.02
C LEU A 24 4.59 -5.53 1.14
N LYS A 25 3.92 -6.68 1.01
CA LYS A 25 3.01 -7.19 2.04
C LYS A 25 3.73 -7.42 3.36
N GLU A 26 4.91 -8.02 3.33
CA GLU A 26 5.71 -8.30 4.53
C GLU A 26 6.15 -7.01 5.24
N LEU A 27 6.67 -6.04 4.49
CA LEU A 27 7.09 -4.73 5.02
C LEU A 27 5.94 -3.99 5.69
N LEU A 28 4.77 -3.96 5.05
CA LEU A 28 3.59 -3.32 5.61
C LEU A 28 3.08 -4.04 6.87
N SER A 29 3.15 -5.37 6.89
CA SER A 29 2.80 -6.18 8.06
C SER A 29 3.77 -5.91 9.22
N LYS A 30 5.08 -5.87 8.96
CA LYS A 30 6.13 -5.52 9.93
C LYS A 30 6.00 -4.09 10.47
N SER A 31 5.35 -3.21 9.72
CA SER A 31 5.06 -1.82 10.12
C SER A 31 3.84 -1.71 11.06
N GLY A 32 3.27 -2.84 11.50
CA GLY A 32 2.12 -2.87 12.42
C GLY A 32 0.76 -2.79 11.75
N LEU A 33 0.70 -2.88 10.42
CA LEU A 33 -0.57 -2.97 9.70
C LEU A 33 -1.08 -4.41 9.71
N ASN A 34 -2.38 -4.57 9.93
CA ASN A 34 -3.01 -5.87 10.05
C ASN A 34 -3.73 -6.26 8.76
N ASN A 35 -3.93 -7.56 8.53
CA ASN A 35 -4.71 -8.09 7.41
C ASN A 35 -4.29 -7.50 6.05
N VAL A 36 -2.97 -7.33 5.82
CA VAL A 36 -2.43 -6.73 4.60
C VAL A 36 -2.69 -7.64 3.40
N LYS A 37 -3.32 -7.11 2.36
CA LYS A 37 -3.58 -7.77 1.08
C LYS A 37 -3.18 -6.84 -0.05
N THR A 38 -2.46 -7.38 -1.04
CA THR A 38 -2.15 -6.67 -2.28
C THR A 38 -3.10 -7.15 -3.38
N TYR A 39 -3.43 -6.26 -4.33
CA TYR A 39 -4.16 -6.62 -5.53
C TYR A 39 -3.21 -6.59 -6.72
N ILE A 40 -3.01 -7.76 -7.33
CA ILE A 40 -2.11 -7.99 -8.48
C ILE A 40 -0.75 -7.29 -8.31
N GLN A 41 -0.13 -6.83 -9.39
CA GLN A 41 1.11 -6.03 -9.35
C GLN A 41 0.84 -4.51 -9.44
N SER A 42 -0.36 -4.03 -9.09
CA SER A 42 -0.77 -2.65 -9.36
C SER A 42 -0.41 -1.63 -8.28
N GLY A 43 0.09 -2.08 -7.12
CA GLY A 43 0.35 -1.20 -5.98
C GLY A 43 -0.88 -0.84 -5.15
N ASN A 44 -2.01 -1.52 -5.37
CA ASN A 44 -3.20 -1.39 -4.53
C ASN A 44 -3.08 -2.31 -3.31
N VAL A 45 -3.16 -1.73 -2.12
CA VAL A 45 -3.02 -2.48 -0.86
C VAL A 45 -4.21 -2.20 0.05
N ILE A 46 -4.81 -3.26 0.58
CA ILE A 46 -5.85 -3.22 1.60
C ILE A 46 -5.22 -3.64 2.92
N PHE A 47 -5.47 -2.91 4.00
CA PHE A 47 -5.00 -3.27 5.34
C PHE A 47 -5.92 -2.71 6.43
N GLN A 48 -5.71 -3.13 7.66
CA GLN A 48 -6.42 -2.66 8.84
C GLN A 48 -5.48 -1.98 9.82
N SER A 49 -5.94 -0.89 10.43
CA SER A 49 -5.22 -0.16 11.48
C SER A 49 -6.13 0.19 12.66
N SER A 50 -5.55 0.23 13.86
CA SER A 50 -6.23 0.64 15.10
C SER A 50 -6.22 2.16 15.31
N ASN A 51 -5.28 2.88 14.68
CA ASN A 51 -5.18 4.32 14.82
C ASN A 51 -6.19 5.00 13.88
N GLY A 52 -7.22 5.62 14.45
CA GLY A 52 -8.15 6.49 13.71
C GLY A 52 -7.46 7.73 13.10
N ASP A 53 -6.26 8.06 13.57
CA ASP A 53 -5.39 9.13 13.06
C ASP A 53 -4.40 8.63 12.00
N SER A 54 -4.85 7.80 11.06
CA SER A 54 -4.11 7.72 9.80
C SER A 54 -4.29 9.08 9.12
N LYS A 55 -3.34 10.01 9.33
CA LYS A 55 -3.14 11.14 8.43
C LYS A 55 -2.82 10.55 7.06
N ILE A 56 -3.85 10.22 6.29
CA ILE A 56 -3.72 9.82 4.90
C ILE A 56 -3.25 11.08 4.19
N HIS A 57 -1.95 11.14 3.93
CA HIS A 57 -1.33 12.24 3.23
C HIS A 57 -1.67 12.11 1.75
N TYR A 58 -2.81 12.67 1.34
CA TYR A 58 -3.13 12.88 -0.07
C TYR A 58 -2.13 13.89 -0.64
N ARG A 59 -0.99 13.43 -1.15
CA ARG A 59 -0.23 14.21 -2.12
C ARG A 59 -0.83 13.94 -3.47
N SER A 60 -1.67 14.88 -3.93
CA SER A 60 -1.95 15.06 -5.35
C SER A 60 -0.61 15.19 -6.07
N ILE A 61 -0.06 14.10 -6.65
CA ILE A 61 0.86 14.32 -7.77
C ILE A 61 0.03 14.57 -9.00
N TRP A 62 -0.04 15.86 -9.35
CA TRP A 62 -0.30 16.30 -10.69
C TRP A 62 0.65 15.51 -11.61
N ILE A 63 0.04 14.89 -12.61
CA ILE A 63 0.68 14.37 -13.82
C ILE A 63 1.71 15.36 -14.37
#